data_AF-A0AAE0PJP5-F1
#
_entry.id   AF-A0AAE0PJP5-F1
#
_cell.length_a   1.000
_cell.length_b   1.000
_cell.length_c   1.000
_cell.angle_alpha   90.00
_cell.angle_beta   90.00
_cell.angle_gamma   90.00
#
_symmetry.space_group_name_H-M   'P 1'
#
loop_
_entity.id
_entity.type
_entity.pdbx_description
1 polymer ?
#
loop_
_entity_poly.entity_id
_entity_poly.type
_entity_poly.pdbx_seq_one_letter_code
_entity_poly.pdbx_strand_id
1 'polypeptide(L)'
;MKQTTLLDVVKDCDNFPYPCFPSSHSSSSDSHSRIMSTLWTFHLPCDPAPHGLMTQTVVENMPWTKHFELDAENRAVNMLPPSAEDLIPEDNGSWETACNRLLDEQIEIARQDQVLSRILGKKKKGEQFPIVGALFDVGVDRDVFKVLFLTVFKCKPEY
;
A
#
# COMPACT_ATOMS: atom_id res chain seq x y z
N MET A 1 40.20 -3.06 -2.77
CA MET A 1 38.78 -2.81 -3.11
C MET A 1 38.00 -4.05 -2.70
N LYS A 2 36.97 -3.91 -1.86
CA LYS A 2 36.15 -5.06 -1.46
C LYS A 2 35.25 -5.43 -2.63
N GLN A 3 35.32 -6.67 -3.10
CA GLN A 3 34.56 -7.12 -4.25
C GLN A 3 33.11 -7.39 -3.79
N THR A 4 32.15 -6.68 -4.36
CA THR A 4 30.72 -6.90 -4.08
C THR A 4 30.33 -8.29 -4.57
N THR A 5 29.83 -9.12 -3.67
CA THR A 5 29.35 -10.46 -4.02
C THR A 5 27.88 -10.40 -4.42
N LEU A 6 27.37 -11.45 -5.09
CA LEU A 6 25.93 -11.59 -5.35
C LEU A 6 25.12 -11.57 -4.05
N LEU A 7 25.67 -12.10 -2.95
CA LEU A 7 25.03 -12.08 -1.64
C LEU A 7 24.91 -10.66 -1.08
N ASP A 8 25.90 -9.80 -1.32
CA ASP A 8 25.83 -8.39 -0.89
C ASP A 8 24.72 -7.66 -1.66
N VAL A 9 24.59 -7.90 -2.97
CA VAL A 9 23.48 -7.35 -3.77
C VAL A 9 22.11 -7.82 -3.25
N VAL A 10 21.98 -9.12 -2.92
CA VAL A 10 20.74 -9.65 -2.36
C VAL A 10 20.43 -8.99 -1.02
N LYS A 11 21.40 -8.85 -0.12
CA LYS A 11 21.20 -8.20 1.18
C LYS A 11 20.85 -6.73 1.07
N ASP A 12 21.41 -6.02 0.10
CA ASP A 12 21.10 -4.62 -0.14
C ASP A 12 19.68 -4.43 -0.71
N CYS A 13 19.22 -5.36 -1.55
CA CYS A 13 17.87 -5.34 -2.12
C CYS A 13 16.80 -5.89 -1.15
N ASP A 14 17.17 -6.83 -0.29
CA ASP A 14 16.30 -7.58 0.62
C ASP A 14 16.46 -7.12 2.07
N ASN A 15 16.54 -5.81 2.28
CA ASN A 15 16.70 -5.18 3.59
C ASN A 15 15.37 -4.68 4.19
N PHE A 16 14.24 -5.12 3.64
CA PHE A 16 12.93 -4.74 4.13
C PHE A 16 12.71 -5.30 5.55
N PRO A 17 12.08 -4.55 6.47
CA PRO A 17 11.75 -5.05 7.80
C PRO A 17 10.64 -6.10 7.70
N TYR A 18 11.02 -7.36 7.47
CA TYR A 18 10.09 -8.49 7.41
C TYR A 18 9.60 -8.91 8.80
N PRO A 19 8.29 -9.18 8.96
CA PRO A 19 7.76 -9.76 10.19
C PRO A 19 8.02 -11.28 10.33
N CYS A 20 8.30 -12.00 9.23
CA CYS A 20 8.11 -13.46 9.16
C CYS A 20 9.36 -14.34 9.40
N PHE A 21 10.51 -13.87 9.92
CA PHE A 21 11.66 -14.79 10.17
C PHE A 21 12.16 -14.77 11.62
N PRO A 22 11.91 -15.84 12.42
CA PRO A 22 12.71 -16.14 13.59
C PRO A 22 14.07 -16.67 13.13
N SER A 23 14.87 -15.81 12.52
CA SER A 23 16.29 -16.09 12.30
C SER A 23 16.93 -16.08 13.68
N SER A 24 17.13 -17.28 14.22
CA SER A 24 18.01 -17.58 15.33
C SER A 24 19.23 -16.64 15.32
N HIS A 25 19.41 -15.92 16.43
CA HIS A 25 20.51 -15.04 16.78
C HIS A 25 20.33 -13.54 16.50
N SER A 26 20.29 -12.81 17.63
CA SER A 26 20.45 -11.38 17.85
C SER A 26 19.17 -10.53 17.78
N SER A 27 18.63 -10.16 18.95
CA SER A 27 18.24 -8.81 19.38
C SER A 27 17.55 -7.82 18.41
N SER A 28 17.05 -8.24 17.25
CA SER A 28 16.53 -7.42 16.15
C SER A 28 15.03 -7.15 16.23
N SER A 29 14.33 -7.83 17.15
CA SER A 29 12.88 -7.67 17.41
C SER A 29 12.51 -6.23 17.79
N ASP A 30 13.39 -5.53 18.52
CA ASP A 30 13.14 -4.16 18.98
C ASP A 30 13.18 -3.12 17.85
N SER A 31 14.11 -3.23 16.91
CA SER A 31 14.23 -2.25 15.82
C SER A 31 13.12 -2.41 14.79
N HIS A 32 12.74 -3.66 14.48
CA HIS A 32 11.63 -3.96 13.57
C HIS A 32 10.29 -3.47 14.14
N SER A 33 9.97 -3.83 15.38
CA SER A 33 8.74 -3.41 16.04
C SER A 33 8.64 -1.89 16.15
N ARG A 34 9.77 -1.21 16.42
CA ARG A 34 9.84 0.26 16.40
C ARG A 34 9.52 0.82 15.02
N ILE A 35 10.12 0.30 13.94
CA ILE A 35 9.84 0.81 12.58
C ILE A 35 8.37 0.55 12.22
N MET A 36 7.86 -0.67 12.42
CA MET A 36 6.45 -0.99 12.16
C MET A 36 5.50 -0.10 12.96
N SER A 37 5.82 0.22 14.22
CA SER A 37 5.00 1.11 15.05
C SER A 37 4.92 2.56 14.53
N THR A 38 5.80 2.95 13.59
CA THR A 38 5.76 4.28 12.96
C THR A 38 5.00 4.30 11.64
N LEU A 39 4.77 3.14 11.04
CA LEU A 39 4.09 3.03 9.75
C LEU A 39 2.58 2.87 9.95
N TRP A 40 1.86 3.24 8.91
CA TRP A 40 0.44 3.00 8.75
C TRP A 40 0.21 1.84 7.78
N THR A 41 -0.81 1.03 7.99
CA THR A 41 -1.20 -0.04 7.06
C THR A 41 -2.35 0.39 6.16
N PHE A 42 -2.34 -0.01 4.89
CA PHE A 42 -3.45 0.16 3.96
C PHE A 42 -4.24 -1.15 3.82
N HIS A 43 -5.56 -1.10 3.95
CA HIS A 43 -6.45 -2.26 3.84
C HIS A 43 -7.51 -2.07 2.74
N LEU A 44 -7.75 -3.12 1.98
CA LEU A 44 -8.81 -3.18 0.98
C LEU A 44 -10.15 -3.60 1.60
N PRO A 45 -11.29 -3.28 0.96
CA PRO A 45 -12.60 -3.68 1.49
C PRO A 45 -12.72 -5.20 1.53
N CYS A 46 -13.36 -5.70 2.59
CA CYS A 46 -13.61 -7.13 2.80
C CYS A 46 -12.34 -8.00 2.89
N ASP A 47 -11.16 -7.40 3.08
CA ASP A 47 -9.90 -8.12 3.25
C ASP A 47 -9.22 -7.68 4.56
N PRO A 48 -9.01 -8.59 5.53
CA PRO A 48 -8.38 -8.26 6.80
C PRO A 48 -6.86 -8.11 6.70
N ALA A 49 -6.24 -8.53 5.58
CA ALA A 49 -4.80 -8.43 5.42
C ALA A 49 -4.40 -7.00 4.98
N PRO A 50 -3.27 -6.46 5.47
CA PRO A 50 -2.75 -5.21 4.95
C PRO A 50 -2.10 -5.42 3.57
N HIS A 51 -2.36 -4.52 2.63
CA HIS A 51 -1.82 -4.55 1.26
C HIS A 51 -0.76 -3.49 0.98
N GLY A 52 -0.60 -2.54 1.90
CA GLY A 52 0.39 -1.48 1.77
C GLY A 52 0.84 -0.93 3.12
N LEU A 53 1.97 -0.24 3.10
CA LEU A 53 2.48 0.52 4.23
C LEU A 53 2.64 1.99 3.84
N MET A 54 2.42 2.90 4.77
CA MET A 54 2.55 4.33 4.54
C MET A 54 3.26 4.99 5.71
N THR A 55 3.95 6.09 5.44
CA THR A 55 4.47 6.93 6.51
C THR A 55 3.36 7.83 7.04
N GLN A 56 3.50 8.28 8.29
CA GLN A 56 2.58 9.27 8.84
C GLN A 56 2.48 10.53 7.97
N THR A 57 3.58 10.98 7.36
CA THR A 57 3.57 12.12 6.42
C THR A 57 2.67 11.88 5.21
N VAL A 58 2.67 10.66 4.64
CA VAL A 58 1.76 10.33 3.53
C VAL A 58 0.30 10.43 4.01
N VAL A 59 -0.01 9.83 5.15
CA VAL A 59 -1.37 9.81 5.71
C VAL A 59 -1.87 11.21 6.04
N GLU A 60 -1.04 12.08 6.62
CA GLU A 60 -1.42 13.44 6.98
C GLU A 60 -1.61 14.38 5.78
N ASN A 61 -0.88 14.14 4.68
CA ASN A 61 -0.94 15.02 3.51
C ASN A 61 -1.97 14.54 2.48
N MET A 62 -2.35 13.27 2.49
CA MET A 62 -3.32 12.73 1.53
C MET A 62 -4.71 13.34 1.73
N PRO A 63 -5.37 13.83 0.65
CA PRO A 63 -6.72 14.37 0.70
C PRO A 63 -7.75 13.22 0.72
N TRP A 64 -7.82 12.48 1.83
CA TRP A 64 -8.68 11.31 1.95
C TRP A 64 -10.16 11.65 1.69
N THR A 65 -10.74 10.94 0.74
CA THR A 65 -12.17 11.02 0.41
C THR A 65 -13.00 10.22 1.43
N LYS A 66 -14.33 10.37 1.38
CA LYS A 66 -15.28 9.63 2.22
C LYS A 66 -15.18 8.10 2.11
N HIS A 67 -14.48 7.60 1.08
CA HIS A 67 -14.30 6.17 0.81
C HIS A 67 -13.12 5.57 1.59
N PHE A 68 -12.43 6.37 2.40
CA PHE A 68 -11.32 5.95 3.24
C PHE A 68 -11.57 6.36 4.68
N GLU A 69 -11.37 5.42 5.59
CA GLU A 69 -11.42 5.65 7.03
C GLU A 69 -10.01 5.60 7.61
N LEU A 70 -9.69 6.57 8.46
CA LEU A 70 -8.44 6.62 9.20
C LEU A 70 -8.66 6.08 10.62
N ASP A 71 -8.10 4.92 10.90
CA ASP A 71 -8.02 4.36 12.24
C ASP A 71 -6.69 4.76 12.86
N ALA A 72 -6.71 5.87 13.61
CA ALA A 72 -5.51 6.38 14.28
C ALA A 72 -5.02 5.50 15.43
N GLU A 73 -5.90 4.69 16.04
CA GLU A 73 -5.54 3.79 17.13
C GLU A 73 -4.68 2.64 16.61
N ASN A 74 -5.12 2.03 15.50
CA ASN A 74 -4.40 0.93 14.87
C ASN A 74 -3.42 1.37 13.77
N ARG A 75 -3.33 2.68 13.50
CA ARG A 75 -2.57 3.26 12.37
C ARG A 75 -2.93 2.57 11.06
N ALA A 76 -4.22 2.49 10.76
CA ALA A 76 -4.72 1.89 9.53
C ALA A 76 -5.48 2.91 8.68
N VAL A 77 -5.34 2.76 7.37
CA VAL A 77 -6.18 3.42 6.37
C VAL A 77 -7.00 2.32 5.72
N ASN A 78 -8.30 2.33 5.99
CA ASN A 78 -9.22 1.32 5.51
C ASN A 78 -10.00 1.90 4.33
N MET A 79 -9.91 1.26 3.17
CA MET A 79 -10.83 1.55 2.09
C MET A 79 -12.20 0.95 2.45
N LEU A 80 -13.24 1.76 2.38
CA LEU A 80 -14.60 1.35 2.67
C LEU A 80 -15.24 0.72 1.43
N PRO A 81 -16.10 -0.31 1.59
CA PRO A 81 -16.84 -0.88 0.48
C PRO A 81 -17.75 0.18 -0.15
N PRO A 82 -17.76 0.31 -1.49
CA PRO A 82 -18.63 1.26 -2.19
C PRO A 82 -20.11 0.97 -1.87
N SER A 83 -20.88 2.01 -1.58
CA SER A 83 -22.33 1.89 -1.42
C SER A 83 -23.03 1.80 -2.79
N ALA A 84 -24.31 1.43 -2.80
CA ALA A 84 -25.09 1.39 -4.03
C ALA A 84 -25.17 2.76 -4.74
N GLU A 85 -25.06 3.85 -3.99
CA GLU A 85 -25.06 5.23 -4.53
C GLU A 85 -23.72 5.62 -5.17
N ASP A 86 -22.64 4.92 -4.81
CA ASP A 86 -21.30 5.19 -5.35
C ASP A 86 -21.05 4.44 -6.66
N LEU A 87 -21.91 3.48 -7.03
CA LEU A 87 -21.81 2.71 -8.26
C LEU A 87 -22.29 3.53 -9.45
N ILE A 88 -21.46 3.60 -10.49
CA ILE A 88 -21.81 4.23 -11.77
C ILE A 88 -21.98 3.16 -12.86
N PRO A 89 -22.67 3.46 -13.99
CA PRO A 89 -22.87 2.50 -15.06
C PRO A 89 -21.58 1.86 -15.58
N GLU A 90 -20.47 2.58 -15.57
CA GLU A 90 -19.14 2.14 -16.01
C GLU A 90 -18.56 1.04 -15.10
N ASP A 91 -19.03 0.94 -13.85
CA ASP A 91 -18.62 -0.12 -12.92
C ASP A 91 -19.34 -1.45 -13.23
N ASN A 92 -20.28 -1.47 -14.18
CA ASN A 92 -21.12 -2.63 -14.53
C ASN A 92 -21.83 -3.27 -13.32
N GLY A 93 -22.12 -2.47 -12.28
CA GLY A 93 -22.71 -2.94 -11.03
C GLY A 93 -21.77 -3.74 -10.13
N SER A 94 -20.47 -3.80 -10.43
CA SER A 94 -19.44 -4.46 -9.62
C SER A 94 -18.82 -3.45 -8.65
N TRP A 95 -18.93 -3.73 -7.35
CA TRP A 95 -18.29 -2.93 -6.32
C TRP A 95 -16.76 -3.04 -6.40
N GLU A 96 -16.21 -4.16 -6.88
CA GLU A 96 -14.77 -4.35 -7.13
C GLU A 96 -14.25 -3.41 -8.22
N THR A 97 -15.04 -3.23 -9.28
CA THR A 97 -14.70 -2.27 -10.35
C THR A 97 -14.77 -0.84 -9.83
N ALA A 98 -15.79 -0.54 -9.02
CA ALA A 98 -15.89 0.75 -8.35
C ALA A 98 -14.71 1.01 -7.41
N CYS A 99 -14.17 0.00 -6.72
CA CYS A 99 -12.98 0.15 -5.89
C CYS A 99 -11.75 0.63 -6.69
N ASN A 100 -11.50 0.05 -7.85
CA ASN A 100 -10.40 0.50 -8.72
C ASN A 100 -10.54 1.96 -9.10
N ARG A 101 -11.75 2.36 -9.51
CA ARG A 101 -12.06 3.73 -9.88
C ARG A 101 -11.89 4.69 -8.70
N LEU A 102 -12.42 4.36 -7.52
CA LEU A 102 -12.32 5.21 -6.32
C LEU A 102 -10.88 5.35 -5.83
N LEU A 103 -10.05 4.31 -5.96
CA LEU A 103 -8.61 4.41 -5.72
C LEU A 103 -7.95 5.36 -6.73
N ASP A 104 -8.26 5.22 -8.01
CA ASP A 104 -7.75 6.11 -9.06
C ASP A 104 -8.17 7.57 -8.82
N GLU A 105 -9.42 7.82 -8.43
CA GLU A 105 -9.95 9.14 -8.08
C GLU A 105 -9.22 9.74 -6.86
N GLN A 106 -9.03 8.96 -5.79
CA GLN A 106 -8.29 9.38 -4.60
C GLN A 106 -6.87 9.86 -4.95
N ILE A 107 -6.20 9.15 -5.86
CA ILE A 107 -4.86 9.51 -6.32
C ILE A 107 -4.87 10.73 -7.23
N GLU A 108 -5.87 10.85 -8.09
CA GLU A 108 -5.99 12.00 -8.99
C GLU A 108 -6.26 13.29 -8.22
N ILE A 109 -7.08 13.25 -7.17
CA ILE A 109 -7.26 14.40 -6.25
C ILE A 109 -5.92 14.80 -5.63
N ALA A 110 -5.14 13.84 -5.13
CA ALA A 110 -3.82 14.12 -4.58
C ALA A 110 -2.85 14.75 -5.61
N ARG A 111 -2.91 14.32 -6.88
CA ARG A 111 -2.13 14.93 -7.97
C ARG A 111 -2.58 16.37 -8.25
N GLN A 112 -3.88 16.61 -8.28
CA GLN A 112 -4.47 17.93 -8.54
C GLN A 112 -4.08 18.93 -7.44
N ASP A 113 -4.13 18.49 -6.18
CA ASP A 113 -3.74 19.28 -5.01
C ASP A 113 -2.21 19.41 -4.86
N GLN A 114 -1.44 18.79 -5.77
CA GLN A 114 0.03 18.72 -5.75
C GLN A 114 0.61 18.14 -4.46
N VAL A 115 -0.20 17.38 -3.74
CA VAL A 115 0.20 16.58 -2.59
C VAL A 115 1.15 15.49 -3.05
N LEU A 116 2.28 15.32 -2.34
CA LEU A 116 3.29 14.32 -2.67
C LEU A 116 3.75 14.37 -4.15
N SER A 117 3.75 15.56 -4.76
CA SER A 117 4.03 15.77 -6.19
C SER A 117 5.38 15.22 -6.66
N ARG A 118 6.37 15.14 -5.76
CA ARG A 118 7.67 14.49 -6.03
C ARG A 118 7.56 12.97 -6.22
N ILE A 119 6.56 12.33 -5.60
CA ILE A 119 6.35 10.88 -5.62
C ILE A 119 5.34 10.49 -6.71
N LEU A 120 4.14 11.09 -6.68
CA LEU A 120 3.05 10.78 -7.62
C LEU A 120 3.34 11.31 -9.02
N GLY A 121 4.13 12.38 -9.14
CA GLY A 121 4.35 13.06 -10.42
C GLY A 121 3.09 13.79 -10.92
N LYS A 122 3.26 14.57 -11.99
CA LYS A 122 2.23 15.50 -12.48
C LYS A 122 1.06 14.85 -13.23
N LYS A 123 1.23 13.62 -13.75
CA LYS A 123 0.24 12.95 -14.61
C LYS A 123 0.34 11.44 -14.46
N LYS A 124 -0.82 10.77 -14.49
CA LYS A 124 -0.95 9.32 -14.56
C LYS A 124 -0.13 8.75 -15.72
N LYS A 125 0.56 7.63 -15.49
CA LYS A 125 1.38 6.96 -16.51
C LYS A 125 0.57 5.98 -17.34
N GLY A 126 -0.52 5.47 -16.77
CA GLY A 126 -1.42 4.52 -17.43
C GLY A 126 -0.94 3.07 -17.33
N GLU A 127 0.15 2.83 -16.61
CA GLU A 127 0.67 1.49 -16.30
C GLU A 127 0.08 1.07 -14.95
N GLN A 128 -0.87 0.13 -14.98
CA GLN A 128 -1.55 -0.40 -13.80
C GLN A 128 -0.80 -1.64 -13.28
N PHE A 129 -0.54 -1.67 -11.98
CA PHE A 129 0.04 -2.82 -11.29
C PHE A 129 -0.98 -3.43 -10.35
N PRO A 130 -1.20 -4.76 -10.38
CA PRO A 130 -2.11 -5.41 -9.46
C PRO A 130 -1.58 -5.31 -8.03
N ILE A 131 -2.49 -5.12 -7.07
CA ILE A 131 -2.18 -5.21 -5.64
C ILE A 131 -2.05 -6.69 -5.30
N VAL A 132 -0.83 -7.14 -5.03
CA VAL A 132 -0.55 -8.54 -4.75
C VAL A 132 -1.20 -8.97 -3.44
N GLY A 133 -1.93 -10.08 -3.46
CA GLY A 133 -2.57 -10.65 -2.28
C GLY A 133 -4.01 -10.18 -2.04
N ALA A 134 -4.51 -9.23 -2.82
CA ALA A 134 -5.91 -8.82 -2.78
C ALA A 134 -6.86 -9.99 -3.14
N LEU A 135 -8.03 -10.03 -2.48
CA LEU A 135 -9.07 -11.03 -2.73
C LEU A 135 -9.86 -10.80 -4.02
N PHE A 136 -9.69 -9.66 -4.68
CA PHE A 136 -10.33 -9.30 -5.95
C PHE A 136 -9.35 -8.57 -6.87
N ASP A 137 -9.73 -8.43 -8.15
CA ASP A 137 -8.89 -7.76 -9.14
C ASP A 137 -8.86 -6.24 -8.86
N VAL A 138 -7.73 -5.77 -8.34
CA VAL A 138 -7.50 -4.36 -8.05
C VAL A 138 -6.06 -3.98 -8.33
N GLY A 139 -5.87 -2.81 -8.93
CA GLY A 139 -4.57 -2.28 -9.28
C GLY A 139 -4.44 -0.79 -9.06
N VAL A 140 -3.20 -0.33 -9.09
CA VAL A 140 -2.88 1.10 -8.99
C VAL A 140 -1.84 1.51 -10.03
N ASP A 141 -1.86 2.79 -10.42
CA ASP A 141 -0.85 3.35 -11.30
C ASP A 141 0.55 3.21 -10.68
N ARG A 142 1.56 2.94 -11.50
CA ARG A 142 2.95 2.72 -11.08
C ARG A 142 3.49 3.71 -10.05
N ASP A 143 3.15 4.99 -10.17
CA ASP A 143 3.67 6.01 -9.25
C ASP A 143 3.01 5.93 -7.86
N VAL A 144 1.82 5.34 -7.75
CA VAL A 144 1.08 5.10 -6.50
C VAL A 144 1.73 3.99 -5.68
N PHE A 145 2.34 3.00 -6.34
CA PHE A 145 3.08 1.94 -5.68
C PHE A 145 4.12 2.47 -4.69
N LYS A 146 4.72 3.63 -5.00
CA LYS A 146 5.72 4.31 -4.14
C LYS A 146 5.11 5.03 -2.94
N VAL A 147 3.83 5.39 -3.02
CA VAL A 147 3.09 6.10 -1.96
C VAL A 147 2.53 5.10 -0.95
N LEU A 148 1.89 4.05 -1.46
CA LEU A 148 1.25 3.01 -0.65
C LEU A 148 2.23 1.93 -0.15
N PHE A 149 3.54 2.07 -0.46
CA PHE A 149 4.59 1.04 -0.30
C PHE A 149 4.01 -0.38 -0.38
N LEU A 150 3.33 -0.66 -1.49
CA LEU A 150 2.57 -1.90 -1.63
C LEU A 150 3.52 -3.09 -1.46
N THR A 151 3.26 -3.88 -0.44
CA THR A 151 4.12 -5.00 -0.08
C THR A 151 3.79 -6.18 -0.98
N VAL A 152 4.74 -6.57 -1.84
CA VAL A 152 4.72 -7.87 -2.52
C VAL A 152 5.17 -8.94 -1.53
N PHE A 153 4.39 -9.19 -0.48
CA PHE A 153 4.68 -10.28 0.45
C PHE A 153 3.54 -11.28 0.49
N LYS A 154 3.68 -12.36 -0.30
CA LYS A 154 3.10 -13.64 0.11
C LYS A 154 3.88 -14.12 1.33
N CYS A 155 3.43 -13.84 2.55
CA CYS A 155 3.76 -14.75 3.64
C CYS A 155 2.94 -16.03 3.32
N LYS A 156 3.62 -17.04 2.76
CA LYS A 156 2.99 -18.30 2.36
C LYS A 156 2.29 -18.87 3.61
N PRO A 157 1.03 -19.32 3.53
CA PRO A 157 0.48 -20.16 4.59
C PRO A 157 1.34 -21.43 4.67
N GLU A 158 1.84 -21.72 5.88
CA GLU A 158 2.42 -23.02 6.19
C GLU A 158 1.31 -24.07 6.02
N TYR A 159 1.54 -25.03 5.11
CA TYR A 159 0.79 -26.27 5.00
C TYR A 159 1.66 -27.41 5.53
#